data_AF-A0A2E3WLR4-F1
#
_entry.id   AF-A0A2E3WLR4-F1
#
_cell.length_a   1.000
_cell.length_b   1.000
_cell.length_c   1.000
_cell.angle_alpha   90.00
_cell.angle_beta   90.00
_cell.angle_gamma   90.00
#
_symmetry.space_group_name_H-M   'P 1'
#
loop_
_entity.id
_entity.type
_entity.pdbx_description
1 polymer ?
#
loop_
_entity_poly.entity_id
_entity_poly.type
_entity_poly.pdbx_seq_one_letter_code
_entity_poly.pdbx_strand_id
1 'polypeptide(L)'
;MKRIKEQIRQAERKLGQPLPDLRRDLNAAIRGGGKQLDHITKRLENMLSSSRGEWEPTFCEADYTSGDGFQTSVWGPCTWVMLHLYSLNYTPARKRGYKLLIDGLKETLPCVHCRNNFNKNWAAATKAMRKRGVRNPWSSRAHFSRLIWELHHSVNIMLGKDLTHEPSYEQMRDDYETFRSRCLTPEEIAEAQKKAKESGCVDSPYFNKYGAPSKARTHIWFGPRDDSALEKVASIKIDPSCRVCKV
;
A
#
# COMPACT_ATOMS: atom_id res chain seq x y z
N MET A 1 -9.50 41.49 -17.49
CA MET A 1 -9.47 40.52 -18.63
C MET A 1 -8.15 40.50 -19.41
N LYS A 2 -7.63 41.62 -19.95
CA LYS A 2 -6.30 41.67 -20.61
C LYS A 2 -5.17 41.12 -19.73
N ARG A 3 -5.18 41.49 -18.43
CA ARG A 3 -4.25 41.00 -17.40
C ARG A 3 -4.22 39.47 -17.26
N ILE A 4 -5.38 38.83 -17.21
CA ILE A 4 -5.50 37.37 -17.06
C ILE A 4 -5.02 36.63 -18.31
N LYS A 5 -5.32 37.16 -19.51
CA LYS A 5 -4.80 36.60 -20.77
C LYS A 5 -3.28 36.66 -20.83
N GLU A 6 -2.67 37.72 -20.30
CA GLU A 6 -1.21 37.84 -20.22
C GLU A 6 -0.62 36.89 -19.18
N GLN A 7 -1.28 36.72 -18.03
CA GLN A 7 -0.88 35.72 -17.02
C GLN A 7 -0.94 34.29 -17.57
N ILE A 8 -1.93 33.94 -18.40
CA ILE A 8 -1.97 32.64 -19.10
C ILE A 8 -0.76 32.48 -20.02
N ARG A 9 -0.41 33.49 -20.82
CA ARG A 9 0.77 33.45 -21.70
C ARG A 9 2.07 33.32 -20.90
N GLN A 10 2.18 34.01 -19.76
CA GLN A 10 3.33 33.87 -18.87
C GLN A 10 3.43 32.44 -18.31
N ALA A 11 2.31 31.85 -17.88
CA ALA A 11 2.28 30.47 -17.39
C ALA A 11 2.63 29.45 -18.50
N GLU A 12 2.12 29.64 -19.73
CA GLU A 12 2.45 28.80 -20.90
C GLU A 12 3.95 28.87 -21.24
N ARG A 13 4.54 30.08 -21.21
CA ARG A 13 5.99 30.27 -21.38
C ARG A 13 6.78 29.56 -20.28
N LYS A 14 6.37 29.68 -19.01
CA LYS A 14 7.04 29.05 -17.87
C LYS A 14 6.95 27.53 -17.91
N LEU A 15 5.83 26.98 -18.35
CA LEU A 15 5.57 25.54 -18.39
C LEU A 15 6.00 24.87 -19.71
N GLY A 16 6.37 25.65 -20.73
CA GLY A 16 6.76 25.13 -22.05
C GLY A 16 5.63 24.41 -22.81
N GLN A 17 4.37 24.63 -22.44
CA GLN A 17 3.21 23.99 -23.06
C GLN A 17 1.98 24.91 -23.06
N PRO A 18 1.09 24.80 -24.07
CA PRO A 18 -0.15 25.55 -24.11
C PRO A 18 -1.14 25.11 -23.03
N LEU A 19 -1.99 26.03 -22.55
CA LEU A 19 -3.01 25.76 -21.53
C LEU A 19 -4.43 25.93 -22.11
N PRO A 20 -4.88 25.04 -23.01
CA PRO A 20 -6.14 25.18 -23.73
C PRO A 20 -7.37 25.15 -22.81
N ASP A 21 -7.33 24.34 -21.74
CA ASP A 21 -8.41 24.27 -20.76
C ASP A 21 -8.60 25.60 -20.03
N LEU A 22 -7.51 26.26 -19.59
CA LEU A 22 -7.59 27.56 -18.92
C LEU A 22 -8.13 28.65 -19.86
N ARG A 23 -7.78 28.58 -21.14
CA ARG A 23 -8.31 29.49 -22.17
C ARG A 23 -9.80 29.25 -22.40
N ARG A 24 -10.24 28.00 -22.42
CA ARG A 24 -11.66 27.63 -22.51
C ARG A 24 -12.42 28.12 -21.29
N ASP A 25 -11.91 27.89 -20.10
CA ASP A 25 -12.52 28.30 -18.83
C ASP A 25 -12.62 29.83 -18.74
N LEU A 26 -11.57 30.55 -19.15
CA LEU A 26 -11.59 32.02 -19.24
C LEU A 26 -12.66 32.50 -20.23
N ASN A 27 -12.75 31.89 -21.41
CA ASN A 27 -13.77 32.27 -22.39
C ASN A 27 -15.19 31.97 -21.89
N ALA A 28 -15.39 30.88 -21.14
CA ALA A 28 -16.65 30.56 -20.50
C ALA A 28 -17.02 31.58 -19.40
N ALA A 29 -16.05 31.95 -18.55
CA ALA A 29 -16.24 32.96 -17.52
C ALA A 29 -16.56 34.36 -18.10
N ILE A 30 -15.98 34.71 -19.24
CA ILE A 30 -16.30 35.96 -19.97
C ILE A 30 -17.76 35.94 -20.46
N ARG A 31 -18.24 34.81 -21.01
CA ARG A 31 -19.63 34.67 -21.47
C ARG A 31 -20.63 34.64 -20.30
N GLY A 32 -20.22 34.13 -19.14
CA GLY A 32 -21.06 33.98 -17.94
C GLY A 32 -21.05 35.17 -16.97
N GLY A 33 -20.64 36.36 -17.41
CA GLY A 33 -20.66 37.57 -16.57
C GLY A 33 -19.62 37.59 -15.45
N GLY A 34 -18.48 36.90 -15.61
CA GLY A 34 -17.38 36.92 -14.65
C GLY A 34 -17.50 35.91 -13.50
N LYS A 35 -18.53 35.06 -13.47
CA LYS A 35 -18.56 33.91 -12.57
C LYS A 35 -17.33 33.03 -12.82
N GLN A 36 -16.67 32.58 -11.76
CA GLN A 36 -15.46 31.73 -11.77
C GLN A 36 -14.12 32.42 -12.15
N LEU A 37 -14.08 33.74 -12.35
CA LEU A 37 -12.82 34.45 -12.65
C LEU A 37 -11.77 34.30 -11.53
N ASP A 38 -12.24 34.27 -10.27
CA ASP A 38 -11.41 34.13 -9.07
C ASP A 38 -10.69 32.78 -9.03
N HIS A 39 -11.40 31.69 -9.33
CA HIS A 39 -10.84 30.34 -9.41
C HIS A 39 -9.74 30.22 -10.49
N ILE A 40 -9.94 30.86 -11.65
CA ILE A 40 -8.95 30.89 -12.74
C ILE A 40 -7.70 31.68 -12.30
N THR A 41 -7.91 32.81 -11.63
CA THR A 41 -6.82 33.67 -11.14
C THR A 41 -5.98 32.95 -10.09
N LYS A 42 -6.62 32.29 -9.12
CA LYS A 42 -5.95 31.48 -8.09
C LYS A 42 -5.16 30.31 -8.69
N ARG A 43 -5.71 29.65 -9.71
CA ARG A 43 -5.02 28.56 -10.42
C ARG A 43 -3.78 29.07 -11.18
N LEU A 44 -3.87 30.25 -11.80
CA LEU A 44 -2.72 30.91 -12.44
C LEU A 44 -1.66 31.33 -11.44
N GLU A 45 -2.05 31.91 -10.31
CA GLU A 45 -1.14 32.29 -9.24
C GLU A 45 -0.37 31.09 -8.71
N ASN A 46 -1.03 29.95 -8.49
CA ASN A 46 -0.37 28.71 -8.07
C ASN A 46 0.61 28.17 -9.14
N MET A 47 0.27 28.26 -10.42
CA MET A 47 1.17 27.85 -11.52
C MET A 47 2.39 28.78 -11.65
N LEU A 48 2.18 30.08 -11.42
CA LEU A 48 3.24 31.09 -11.49
C LEU A 48 4.11 31.11 -10.23
N SER A 49 3.56 30.79 -9.05
CA SER A 49 4.28 30.72 -7.77
C SER A 49 5.00 29.39 -7.57
N SER A 50 4.54 28.30 -8.19
CA SER A 50 5.25 27.02 -8.20
C SER A 50 6.43 27.10 -9.18
N SER A 51 7.54 27.70 -8.78
CA SER A 51 8.85 27.29 -9.28
C SER A 51 9.25 26.07 -8.48
N ARG A 52 9.33 24.89 -9.12
CA ARG A 52 10.24 23.88 -8.58
C ARG A 52 11.61 24.54 -8.70
N GLY A 53 12.23 24.89 -7.56
CA GLY A 53 13.61 25.35 -7.57
C GLY A 53 14.49 24.33 -8.29
N GLU A 54 15.67 24.76 -8.73
CA GLU A 54 16.68 23.79 -9.16
C GLU A 54 16.88 22.79 -8.01
N TRP A 55 16.93 21.51 -8.36
CA TRP A 55 17.17 20.47 -7.37
C TRP A 55 18.61 20.58 -6.92
N GLU A 56 18.81 20.83 -5.63
CA GLU A 56 20.12 20.79 -5.00
C GLU A 56 20.26 19.47 -4.21
N PRO A 57 21.35 18.69 -4.43
CA PRO A 57 21.62 17.52 -3.62
C PRO A 57 21.74 17.90 -2.14
N THR A 58 20.90 17.31 -1.30
CA THR A 58 20.96 17.50 0.16
C THR A 58 22.04 16.62 0.82
N PHE A 59 22.46 15.55 0.14
CA PHE A 59 23.40 14.55 0.65
C PHE A 59 24.63 14.44 -0.26
N CYS A 60 25.74 13.95 0.29
CA CYS A 60 26.99 13.74 -0.42
C CYS A 60 27.26 12.24 -0.68
N GLU A 61 28.30 11.93 -1.47
CA GLU A 61 28.64 10.54 -1.84
C GLU A 61 28.92 9.64 -0.62
N ALA A 62 29.48 10.21 0.45
CA ALA A 62 29.72 9.49 1.69
C ALA A 62 28.41 9.04 2.36
N ASP A 63 27.33 9.82 2.25
CA ASP A 63 26.02 9.44 2.77
C ASP A 63 25.43 8.27 1.97
N TYR A 64 25.56 8.29 0.63
CA TYR A 64 25.04 7.24 -0.27
C TYR A 64 25.79 5.91 -0.18
N THR A 65 27.08 5.97 0.18
CA THR A 65 27.96 4.81 0.33
C THR A 65 28.09 4.35 1.78
N SER A 66 27.39 5.01 2.71
CA SER A 66 27.35 4.60 4.11
C SER A 66 26.80 3.18 4.26
N GLY A 67 27.29 2.45 5.26
CA GLY A 67 26.75 1.14 5.63
C GLY A 67 25.48 1.23 6.49
N ASP A 68 24.95 2.43 6.67
CA ASP A 68 23.84 2.71 7.56
C ASP A 68 22.54 2.15 6.96
N GLY A 69 21.85 1.32 7.75
CA GLY A 69 20.55 0.79 7.36
C GLY A 69 19.45 1.85 7.47
N PHE A 70 18.36 1.65 6.72
CA PHE A 70 17.18 2.50 6.88
C PHE A 70 16.44 2.18 8.18
N GLN A 71 15.86 3.21 8.80
CA GLN A 71 14.98 3.04 9.97
C GLN A 71 13.89 2.01 9.68
N THR A 72 13.76 1.02 10.57
CA THR A 72 12.84 -0.12 10.40
C THR A 72 11.36 0.31 10.36
N SER A 73 11.04 1.48 10.90
CA SER A 73 9.71 2.11 10.83
C SER A 73 9.28 2.42 9.40
N VAL A 74 10.23 2.75 8.51
CA VAL A 74 9.96 3.15 7.12
C VAL A 74 9.61 1.95 6.24
N TRP A 75 10.37 0.85 6.35
CA TRP A 75 10.26 -0.28 5.43
C TRP A 75 9.67 -1.56 6.07
N GLY A 76 9.74 -1.69 7.39
CA GLY A 76 9.30 -2.87 8.12
C GLY A 76 7.81 -3.17 7.95
N PRO A 77 6.89 -2.20 8.16
CA PRO A 77 5.46 -2.40 7.93
C PRO A 77 5.14 -2.84 6.50
N CYS A 78 5.75 -2.18 5.49
CA CYS A 78 5.59 -2.54 4.08
C CYS A 78 6.03 -3.98 3.82
N THR A 79 7.16 -4.39 4.40
CA THR A 79 7.68 -5.75 4.26
C THR A 79 6.73 -6.79 4.84
N TRP A 80 6.17 -6.55 6.03
CA TRP A 80 5.19 -7.45 6.63
C TRP A 80 3.90 -7.55 5.82
N VAL A 81 3.38 -6.43 5.34
CA VAL A 81 2.22 -6.41 4.43
C VAL A 81 2.49 -7.28 3.20
N MET A 82 3.64 -7.10 2.54
CA MET A 82 4.00 -7.89 1.37
C MET A 82 4.15 -9.37 1.70
N LEU A 83 4.80 -9.72 2.81
CA LEU A 83 4.95 -11.12 3.23
C LEU A 83 3.60 -11.79 3.52
N HIS A 84 2.68 -11.10 4.20
CA HIS A 84 1.33 -11.61 4.43
C HIS A 84 0.58 -11.80 3.11
N LEU A 85 0.59 -10.81 2.21
CA LEU A 85 -0.02 -10.93 0.88
C LEU A 85 0.55 -12.09 0.06
N TYR A 86 1.88 -12.23 0.03
CA TYR A 86 2.55 -13.34 -0.64
C TYR A 86 2.12 -14.69 -0.07
N SER A 87 2.12 -14.80 1.26
CA SER A 87 1.80 -16.05 1.94
C SER A 87 0.33 -16.47 1.76
N LEU A 88 -0.60 -15.52 1.76
CA LEU A 88 -2.02 -15.74 1.50
C LEU A 88 -2.33 -16.05 0.03
N ASN A 89 -1.36 -15.87 -0.88
CA ASN A 89 -1.46 -16.29 -2.27
C ASN A 89 -0.62 -17.52 -2.61
N TYR A 90 0.05 -18.11 -1.61
CA TYR A 90 0.89 -19.29 -1.78
C TYR A 90 0.14 -20.46 -2.42
N THR A 91 0.86 -21.20 -3.26
CA THR A 91 0.47 -22.51 -3.76
C THR A 91 1.67 -23.46 -3.66
N PRO A 92 1.48 -24.75 -3.28
CA PRO A 92 2.57 -25.71 -3.19
C PRO A 92 3.38 -25.87 -4.49
N ALA A 93 2.74 -25.69 -5.66
CA ALA A 93 3.41 -25.73 -6.96
C ALA A 93 4.50 -24.65 -7.12
N ARG A 94 4.36 -23.49 -6.44
CA ARG A 94 5.31 -22.38 -6.49
C ARG A 94 6.30 -22.38 -5.32
N LYS A 95 6.34 -23.45 -4.52
CA LYS A 95 7.14 -23.56 -3.28
C LYS A 95 8.58 -23.10 -3.40
N ARG A 96 9.26 -23.42 -4.51
CA ARG A 96 10.67 -23.02 -4.74
C ARG A 96 10.84 -21.50 -4.69
N GLY A 97 9.97 -20.74 -5.35
CA GLY A 97 10.05 -19.28 -5.37
C GLY A 97 9.85 -18.66 -3.98
N TYR A 98 8.89 -19.17 -3.21
CA TYR A 98 8.65 -18.69 -1.85
C TYR A 98 9.80 -19.02 -0.89
N LYS A 99 10.47 -20.17 -1.06
CA LYS A 99 11.68 -20.47 -0.29
C LYS A 99 12.80 -19.49 -0.60
N LEU A 100 13.06 -19.25 -1.89
CA LEU A 100 14.08 -18.28 -2.32
C LEU A 100 13.77 -16.86 -1.82
N LEU A 101 12.51 -16.45 -1.80
CA LEU A 101 12.09 -15.17 -1.22
C LEU A 101 12.47 -15.08 0.27
N ILE A 102 12.14 -16.10 1.06
CA ILE A 102 12.44 -16.12 2.50
C ILE A 102 13.93 -16.21 2.76
N ASP A 103 14.66 -17.00 1.97
CA ASP A 103 16.11 -17.13 2.10
C ASP A 103 16.81 -15.83 1.69
N GLY A 104 16.36 -15.17 0.63
CA GLY A 104 16.86 -13.85 0.24
C GLY A 104 16.61 -12.80 1.32
N LEU A 105 15.44 -12.81 1.96
CA LEU A 105 15.11 -11.86 3.02
C LEU A 105 16.09 -11.92 4.19
N LYS A 106 16.61 -13.11 4.54
CA LYS A 106 17.64 -13.25 5.59
C LYS A 106 18.87 -12.39 5.34
N GLU A 107 19.26 -12.27 4.07
CA GLU A 107 20.47 -11.58 3.65
C GLU A 107 20.22 -10.10 3.30
N THR A 108 19.00 -9.76 2.88
CA THR A 108 18.73 -8.43 2.28
C THR A 108 17.95 -7.47 3.16
N LEU A 109 17.48 -7.87 4.36
CA LEU A 109 16.82 -6.91 5.27
C LEU A 109 17.77 -5.73 5.54
N PRO A 110 17.36 -4.46 5.37
CA PRO A 110 18.24 -3.30 5.48
C PRO A 110 18.47 -2.90 6.96
N CYS A 111 18.84 -3.89 7.78
CA CYS A 111 19.05 -3.80 9.22
C CYS A 111 19.87 -5.02 9.67
N VAL A 112 21.11 -4.79 10.12
CA VAL A 112 22.04 -5.86 10.56
C VAL A 112 21.43 -6.71 11.67
N HIS A 113 20.86 -6.08 12.70
CA HIS A 113 20.23 -6.80 13.82
C HIS A 113 19.04 -7.65 13.37
N CYS A 114 18.28 -7.19 12.38
CA CYS A 114 17.14 -7.90 11.84
C CYS A 114 17.59 -9.17 11.10
N ARG A 115 18.68 -9.10 10.32
CA ARG A 115 19.31 -10.26 9.67
C ARG A 115 19.83 -11.26 10.69
N ASN A 116 20.61 -10.80 11.67
CA ASN A 116 21.18 -11.65 12.72
C ASN A 116 20.11 -12.38 13.54
N ASN A 117 18.99 -11.70 13.83
CA ASN A 117 17.89 -12.29 14.59
C ASN A 117 16.93 -13.15 13.77
N PHE A 118 16.99 -13.09 12.43
CA PHE A 118 16.02 -13.77 11.56
C PHE A 118 15.99 -15.27 11.83
N ASN A 119 17.15 -15.93 11.91
CA ASN A 119 17.22 -17.37 12.11
C ASN A 119 16.63 -17.81 13.45
N LYS A 120 16.83 -17.01 14.51
CA LYS A 120 16.24 -17.26 15.84
C LYS A 120 14.71 -17.15 15.78
N ASN A 121 14.18 -16.09 15.18
CA ASN A 121 12.74 -15.88 15.05
C ASN A 121 12.09 -16.93 14.12
N TRP A 122 12.77 -17.31 13.05
CA TRP A 122 12.33 -18.39 12.16
C TRP A 122 12.25 -19.75 12.86
N ALA A 123 13.23 -20.06 13.70
CA ALA A 123 13.21 -21.26 14.52
C ALA A 123 12.06 -21.25 15.54
N ALA A 124 11.80 -20.11 16.19
CA ALA A 124 10.67 -19.93 17.11
C ALA A 124 9.33 -20.16 16.39
N ALA A 125 9.12 -19.53 15.24
CA ALA A 125 7.93 -19.70 14.41
C ALA A 125 7.72 -21.16 13.97
N THR A 126 8.79 -21.82 13.51
CA THR A 126 8.73 -23.24 13.12
C THR A 126 8.41 -24.13 14.31
N LYS A 127 8.92 -23.83 15.50
CA LYS A 127 8.59 -24.55 16.74
C LYS A 127 7.12 -24.37 17.12
N ALA A 128 6.57 -23.17 16.99
CA ALA A 128 5.14 -22.90 17.21
C ALA A 128 4.26 -23.71 16.25
N MET A 129 4.62 -23.74 14.96
CA MET A 129 3.94 -24.57 13.96
C MET A 129 3.95 -26.06 14.32
N ARG A 130 5.09 -26.60 14.78
CA ARG A 130 5.19 -28.00 15.23
C ARG A 130 4.31 -28.29 16.45
N LYS A 131 4.26 -27.40 17.43
CA LYS A 131 3.38 -27.52 18.61
C LYS A 131 1.91 -27.59 18.21
N ARG A 132 1.52 -26.93 17.12
CA ARG A 132 0.18 -26.99 16.53
C ARG A 132 -0.06 -28.21 15.63
N GLY A 133 0.86 -29.19 15.60
CA GLY A 133 0.75 -30.39 14.77
C GLY A 133 1.13 -30.18 13.29
N VAL A 134 1.61 -29.01 12.89
CA VAL A 134 2.02 -28.75 11.51
C VAL A 134 3.48 -29.15 11.30
N ARG A 135 3.70 -30.31 10.66
CA ARG A 135 5.04 -30.83 10.36
C ARG A 135 5.69 -30.19 9.14
N ASN A 136 4.90 -29.84 8.13
CA ASN A 136 5.38 -29.27 6.89
C ASN A 136 4.64 -27.95 6.59
N PRO A 137 5.26 -26.78 6.90
CA PRO A 137 4.60 -25.51 6.67
C PRO A 137 4.41 -25.18 5.18
N TRP A 138 5.08 -25.91 4.28
CA TRP A 138 5.00 -25.69 2.84
C TRP A 138 3.93 -26.53 2.15
N SER A 139 3.18 -27.36 2.88
CA SER A 139 2.22 -28.29 2.28
C SER A 139 0.95 -27.61 1.78
N SER A 140 0.61 -26.43 2.31
CA SER A 140 -0.60 -25.70 1.94
C SER A 140 -0.41 -24.20 2.14
N ARG A 141 -1.30 -23.42 1.52
CA ARG A 141 -1.42 -21.98 1.76
C ARG A 141 -1.62 -21.68 3.24
N ALA A 142 -2.59 -22.33 3.87
CA ALA A 142 -2.93 -22.10 5.27
C ALA A 142 -1.75 -22.35 6.22
N HIS A 143 -0.91 -23.35 5.94
CA HIS A 143 0.27 -23.61 6.75
C HIS A 143 1.36 -22.56 6.51
N PHE A 144 1.61 -22.16 5.26
CA PHE A 144 2.64 -21.19 4.96
C PHE A 144 2.27 -19.79 5.46
N SER A 145 1.03 -19.34 5.24
CA SER A 145 0.54 -18.07 5.78
C SER A 145 0.56 -18.04 7.29
N ARG A 146 0.24 -19.16 7.97
CA ARG A 146 0.38 -19.23 9.42
C ARG A 146 1.84 -19.17 9.86
N LEU A 147 2.77 -19.80 9.15
CA LEU A 147 4.20 -19.70 9.46
C LEU A 147 4.69 -18.25 9.40
N ILE A 148 4.23 -17.47 8.41
CA ILE A 148 4.59 -16.04 8.30
C ILE A 148 3.97 -15.22 9.43
N TRP A 149 2.72 -15.52 9.84
CA TRP A 149 2.13 -14.92 11.04
C TRP A 149 2.93 -15.26 12.32
N GLU A 150 3.29 -16.53 12.53
CA GLU A 150 4.10 -16.97 13.68
C GLU A 150 5.50 -16.33 13.67
N LEU A 151 6.07 -16.08 12.50
CA LEU A 151 7.32 -15.32 12.35
C LEU A 151 7.14 -13.86 12.79
N HIS A 152 6.07 -13.20 12.34
CA HIS A 152 5.78 -11.82 12.73
C HIS A 152 5.53 -11.71 14.24
N HIS A 153 4.76 -12.64 14.80
CA HIS A 153 4.52 -12.76 16.24
C HIS A 153 5.82 -12.97 17.03
N SER A 154 6.70 -13.87 16.57
CA SER A 154 8.01 -14.09 17.18
C SER A 154 8.87 -12.81 17.23
N VAL A 155 8.81 -12.00 16.17
CA VAL A 155 9.48 -10.69 16.12
C VAL A 155 8.84 -9.70 17.09
N ASN A 156 7.51 -9.65 17.20
CA ASN A 156 6.83 -8.77 18.16
C ASN A 156 7.18 -9.11 19.62
N ILE A 157 7.24 -10.40 19.96
CA ILE A 157 7.73 -10.86 21.27
C ILE A 157 9.19 -10.43 21.49
N MET A 158 10.06 -10.67 20.52
CA MET A 158 11.48 -10.30 20.63
C MET A 158 11.68 -8.80 20.87
N LEU A 159 10.84 -7.97 20.27
CA LEU A 159 10.88 -6.51 20.42
C LEU A 159 10.16 -6.01 21.68
N GLY A 160 9.56 -6.90 22.49
CA GLY A 160 8.86 -6.52 23.72
C GLY A 160 7.61 -5.66 23.48
N LYS A 161 6.93 -5.83 22.33
CA LYS A 161 5.73 -5.06 22.03
C LYS A 161 4.53 -5.48 22.88
N ASP A 162 3.61 -4.55 23.07
CA ASP A 162 2.29 -4.86 23.63
C ASP A 162 1.48 -5.71 22.64
N LEU A 163 1.20 -6.95 23.05
CA LEU A 163 0.47 -7.94 22.26
C LEU A 163 -1.05 -7.93 22.55
N THR A 164 -1.53 -7.07 23.45
CA THR A 164 -2.95 -7.00 23.86
C THR A 164 -3.90 -6.83 22.67
N HIS A 165 -3.43 -6.13 21.63
CA HIS A 165 -4.19 -5.86 20.41
C HIS A 165 -3.61 -6.54 19.16
N GLU A 166 -2.74 -7.53 19.33
CA GLU A 166 -2.23 -8.29 18.18
C GLU A 166 -3.36 -9.15 17.58
N PRO A 167 -3.62 -9.05 16.26
CA PRO A 167 -4.65 -9.87 15.64
C PRO A 167 -4.22 -11.34 15.64
N SER A 168 -5.15 -12.22 15.98
CA SER A 168 -4.99 -13.66 15.75
C SER A 168 -4.72 -13.96 14.27
N TYR A 169 -4.17 -15.13 13.97
CA TYR A 169 -3.95 -15.54 12.58
C TYR A 169 -5.25 -15.51 11.77
N GLU A 170 -6.37 -15.95 12.36
CA GLU A 170 -7.68 -15.99 11.73
C GLU A 170 -8.17 -14.57 11.41
N GLN A 171 -8.05 -13.63 12.36
CA GLN A 171 -8.38 -12.22 12.14
C GLN A 171 -7.49 -11.62 11.05
N MET A 172 -6.16 -11.77 11.14
CA MET A 172 -5.24 -11.28 10.11
C MET A 172 -5.59 -11.86 8.73
N ARG A 173 -5.86 -13.16 8.62
CA ARG A 173 -6.27 -13.80 7.37
C ARG A 173 -7.52 -13.14 6.80
N ASP A 174 -8.54 -12.95 7.62
CA ASP A 174 -9.83 -12.39 7.20
C ASP A 174 -9.68 -10.92 6.81
N ASP A 175 -8.91 -10.15 7.58
CA ASP A 175 -8.56 -8.75 7.29
C ASP A 175 -7.88 -8.62 5.93
N TYR A 176 -6.88 -9.45 5.63
CA TYR A 176 -6.19 -9.42 4.35
C TYR A 176 -7.01 -9.99 3.18
N GLU A 177 -7.98 -10.88 3.43
CA GLU A 177 -8.88 -11.37 2.39
C GLU A 177 -9.81 -10.25 1.85
N THR A 178 -10.00 -9.17 2.60
CA THR A 178 -10.70 -7.96 2.11
C THR A 178 -10.01 -7.33 0.90
N PHE A 179 -8.68 -7.49 0.75
CA PHE A 179 -7.93 -7.02 -0.42
C PHE A 179 -8.28 -7.74 -1.73
N ARG A 180 -9.04 -8.84 -1.66
CA ARG A 180 -9.61 -9.47 -2.86
C ARG A 180 -10.92 -8.82 -3.32
N SER A 181 -11.32 -7.69 -2.70
CA SER A 181 -12.49 -6.89 -3.08
C SER A 181 -13.78 -7.71 -3.13
N ARG A 182 -14.00 -8.58 -2.12
CA ARG A 182 -15.19 -9.44 -2.04
C ARG A 182 -16.43 -8.72 -1.51
N CYS A 183 -16.24 -7.55 -0.90
CA CYS A 183 -17.29 -6.77 -0.26
C CYS A 183 -18.00 -5.86 -1.27
N LEU A 184 -18.82 -6.47 -2.14
CA LEU A 184 -19.72 -5.80 -3.07
C LEU A 184 -21.15 -5.80 -2.53
N THR A 185 -21.90 -4.70 -2.75
CA THR A 185 -23.35 -4.67 -2.49
C THR A 185 -24.11 -5.37 -3.63
N PRO A 186 -25.35 -5.85 -3.39
CA PRO A 186 -26.18 -6.43 -4.44
C PRO A 186 -26.37 -5.50 -5.66
N GLU A 187 -26.46 -4.19 -5.42
CA GLU A 187 -26.58 -3.17 -6.48
C GLU A 187 -25.30 -3.07 -7.32
N GLU A 188 -24.13 -3.10 -6.67
CA GLU A 188 -22.83 -3.09 -7.37
C GLU A 188 -22.65 -4.35 -8.22
N ILE A 189 -23.10 -5.51 -7.73
CA ILE A 189 -23.10 -6.77 -8.49
C ILE A 189 -24.04 -6.68 -9.71
N ALA A 190 -25.21 -6.05 -9.55
CA ALA A 190 -26.18 -5.89 -10.64
C ALA A 190 -25.71 -4.88 -11.71
N GLU A 191 -25.00 -3.82 -11.32
CA GLU A 191 -24.44 -2.84 -12.26
C GLU A 191 -23.22 -3.40 -13.00
N ALA A 192 -22.38 -4.11 -12.27
CA ALA A 192 -21.25 -4.88 -12.77
C ALA A 192 -21.57 -5.79 -13.95
N GLN A 193 -22.57 -6.66 -13.78
CA GLN A 193 -22.99 -7.63 -14.81
C GLN A 193 -23.37 -6.99 -16.16
N LYS A 194 -23.65 -5.67 -16.18
CA LYS A 194 -23.99 -4.92 -17.39
C LYS A 194 -22.76 -4.43 -18.17
N LYS A 195 -21.56 -4.42 -17.58
CA LYS A 195 -20.32 -3.85 -18.17
C LYS A 195 -19.32 -4.96 -18.54
N ALA A 196 -19.46 -5.54 -19.72
CA ALA A 196 -18.54 -6.56 -20.27
C ALA A 196 -17.29 -5.94 -20.92
N LYS A 197 -16.43 -5.27 -20.15
CA LYS A 197 -15.11 -4.82 -20.63
C LYS A 197 -14.02 -5.22 -19.67
N GLU A 198 -13.07 -6.01 -20.15
CA GLU A 198 -11.84 -6.31 -19.42
C GLU A 198 -11.13 -5.00 -19.06
N SER A 199 -10.97 -4.76 -17.76
CA SER A 199 -10.14 -3.70 -17.22
C SER A 199 -8.94 -4.37 -16.57
N GLY A 200 -7.73 -3.87 -16.85
CA GLY A 200 -6.47 -4.52 -16.46
C GLY A 200 -6.37 -4.83 -14.95
N CYS A 201 -5.24 -5.39 -14.51
CA CYS A 201 -5.02 -5.94 -13.16
C CYS A 201 -5.17 -4.98 -11.95
N VAL A 202 -5.77 -3.81 -12.13
CA VAL A 202 -6.23 -2.87 -11.11
C VAL A 202 -7.63 -3.25 -10.58
N ASP A 203 -8.43 -3.98 -11.36
CA ASP A 203 -9.72 -4.52 -10.91
C ASP A 203 -9.58 -5.93 -10.34
N SER A 204 -10.39 -6.25 -9.33
CA SER A 204 -10.28 -7.51 -8.58
C SER A 204 -10.37 -8.76 -9.46
N PRO A 205 -9.66 -9.85 -9.12
CA PRO A 205 -9.90 -11.17 -9.73
C PRO A 205 -11.36 -11.64 -9.67
N TYR A 206 -12.20 -11.07 -8.78
CA TYR A 206 -13.65 -11.29 -8.75
C TYR A 206 -14.39 -10.72 -9.96
N PHE A 207 -13.79 -9.79 -10.71
CA PHE A 207 -14.25 -9.33 -12.01
C PHE A 207 -14.48 -10.52 -12.95
N ASN A 208 -13.53 -11.45 -13.04
CA ASN A 208 -13.62 -12.61 -13.92
C ASN A 208 -14.66 -13.66 -13.48
N LYS A 209 -15.09 -13.64 -12.21
CA LYS A 209 -16.06 -14.61 -11.68
C LYS A 209 -17.49 -14.08 -11.66
N TYR A 210 -17.69 -12.78 -11.44
CA TYR A 210 -19.03 -12.17 -11.28
C TYR A 210 -19.28 -10.97 -12.21
N GLY A 211 -18.34 -10.63 -13.10
CA GLY A 211 -18.47 -9.52 -14.03
C GLY A 211 -18.36 -8.14 -13.38
N ALA A 212 -17.81 -8.05 -12.16
CA ALA A 212 -17.88 -6.83 -11.35
C ALA A 212 -16.55 -6.09 -11.16
N PRO A 213 -16.45 -4.79 -11.54
CA PRO A 213 -15.31 -3.98 -11.16
C PRO A 213 -15.41 -3.72 -9.65
N SER A 214 -14.70 -4.52 -8.86
CA SER A 214 -14.65 -4.33 -7.41
C SER A 214 -13.29 -3.83 -6.97
N LYS A 215 -13.27 -2.66 -6.34
CA LYS A 215 -12.10 -2.13 -5.64
C LYS A 215 -12.13 -2.61 -4.20
N ALA A 216 -10.96 -2.92 -3.65
CA ALA A 216 -10.86 -3.29 -2.24
C ALA A 216 -11.21 -2.04 -1.41
N ARG A 217 -12.14 -2.17 -0.46
CA ARG A 217 -12.52 -1.08 0.45
C ARG A 217 -11.63 -1.06 1.69
N THR A 218 -10.33 -1.25 1.48
CA THR A 218 -9.34 -1.41 2.56
C THR A 218 -8.23 -0.41 2.37
N HIS A 219 -7.91 0.34 3.43
CA HIS A 219 -6.88 1.36 3.41
C HIS A 219 -5.69 0.89 4.23
N ILE A 220 -4.55 0.68 3.56
CA ILE A 220 -3.27 0.49 4.24
C ILE A 220 -2.65 1.86 4.43
N TRP A 221 -2.53 2.30 5.69
CA TRP A 221 -1.91 3.57 6.03
C TRP A 221 -0.50 3.35 6.53
N PHE A 222 0.47 3.91 5.80
CA PHE A 222 1.87 4.01 6.24
C PHE A 222 2.12 5.47 6.58
N GLY A 223 2.15 5.81 7.86
CA GLY A 223 2.40 7.17 8.33
C GLY A 223 3.57 7.26 9.29
N PRO A 224 4.09 8.49 9.54
CA PRO A 224 5.16 8.71 10.50
C PRO A 224 4.74 8.19 11.87
N ARG A 225 5.63 7.42 12.50
CA ARG A 225 5.39 6.83 13.82
C ARG A 225 5.60 7.87 14.90
N ASP A 226 4.65 7.95 15.84
CA ASP A 226 4.87 8.51 17.17
C ASP A 226 5.39 7.42 18.12
N ASP A 227 5.77 7.80 19.35
CA ASP A 227 6.31 6.87 20.35
C ASP A 227 5.32 5.72 20.66
N SER A 228 4.01 5.99 20.57
CA SER A 228 2.97 4.98 20.79
C SER A 228 2.96 3.87 19.73
N ALA A 229 3.45 4.15 18.52
CA ALA A 229 3.57 3.19 17.43
C ALA A 229 4.81 2.29 17.53
N LEU A 230 5.74 2.56 18.46
CA LEU A 230 6.86 1.67 18.79
C LEU A 230 6.42 0.55 19.75
N GLU A 231 5.50 0.88 20.66
CA GLU A 231 5.00 -0.03 21.69
C GLU A 231 3.88 -0.94 21.18
N LYS A 232 3.10 -0.49 20.20
CA LYS A 232 1.90 -1.18 19.70
C LYS A 232 2.11 -1.93 18.39
N VAL A 233 1.30 -2.97 18.18
CA VAL A 233 1.19 -3.64 16.87
C VAL A 233 0.35 -2.77 15.93
N ALA A 234 0.84 -2.54 14.70
CA ALA A 234 0.13 -1.75 13.70
C ALA A 234 -1.14 -2.47 13.22
N SER A 235 -2.26 -1.74 13.15
CA SER A 235 -3.54 -2.25 12.67
C SER A 235 -3.85 -1.77 11.25
N ILE A 236 -4.45 -2.66 10.45
CA ILE A 236 -5.03 -2.32 9.14
C ILE A 236 -6.39 -1.67 9.39
N LYS A 237 -6.71 -0.60 8.65
CA LYS A 237 -8.04 0.03 8.69
C LYS A 237 -8.90 -0.55 7.57
N ILE A 238 -9.97 -1.23 7.96
CA ILE A 238 -10.98 -1.79 7.06
C ILE A 238 -12.23 -0.90 7.14
N ASP A 239 -12.82 -0.59 5.99
CA ASP A 239 -14.07 0.17 5.94
C ASP A 239 -15.21 -0.63 6.60
N PRO A 240 -16.05 -0.02 7.47
CA PRO A 240 -17.17 -0.72 8.13
C PRO A 240 -18.18 -1.36 7.18
N SER A 241 -18.24 -0.88 5.93
CA SER A 241 -19.07 -1.44 4.86
C SER A 241 -18.49 -2.72 4.25
N CYS A 242 -17.21 -3.03 4.48
CA CYS A 242 -16.62 -4.29 4.07
C CYS A 242 -16.98 -5.41 5.06
N ARG A 243 -18.23 -5.87 5.00
CA ARG A 243 -18.69 -7.08 5.69
C ARG A 243 -18.80 -8.18 4.65
N VAL A 244 -17.82 -9.07 4.60
CA VAL A 244 -17.90 -10.27 3.76
C VAL A 244 -19.14 -11.05 4.21
N CYS A 245 -20.09 -11.32 3.29
CA CYS A 245 -21.21 -12.21 3.58
C CYS A 245 -20.64 -13.52 4.15
N LYS A 246 -20.97 -13.81 5.40
CA LYS A 246 -20.85 -15.17 5.94
C LYS A 246 -21.87 -16.00 5.18
N VAL A 247 -21.40 -16.75 4.18
CA VAL A 247 -22.16 -17.84 3.59
C VAL A 247 -22.21 -18.96 4.61
#